data_AF-A0A662K8Q3-F1
#
_entry.id   AF-A0A662K8Q3-F1
#
_cell.length_a   1.000
_cell.length_b   1.000
_cell.length_c   1.000
_cell.angle_alpha   90.00
_cell.angle_beta   90.00
_cell.angle_gamma   90.00
#
_symmetry.space_group_name_H-M   'P 1'
#
loop_
_entity.id
_entity.type
_entity.pdbx_description
1 polymer ?
#
loop_
_entity_poly.entity_id
_entity_poly.type
_entity_poly.pdbx_seq_one_letter_code
_entity_poly.pdbx_strand_id
1 'polypeptide(L)' 'MKIGFLSRWNATCGVSMHAELIGRELLRKGHEVKVFAPYKESANKWWHHRIVKDDEDFVVRCYYELDPKTMDG' A
#
# COMPACT_ATOMS: atom_id res chain seq x y z
N MET A 1 17.72 -9.85 -2.91
CA MET A 1 16.79 -10.46 -1.92
C MET A 1 15.37 -10.13 -2.33
N LYS A 2 14.40 -10.99 -2.02
CA LYS A 2 12.97 -10.74 -2.25
C LYS A 2 12.32 -10.23 -0.97
N ILE A 3 11.64 -9.08 -1.03
CA ILE A 3 11.09 -8.39 0.14
C ILE A 3 9.63 -8.05 -0.13
N GLY A 4 8.75 -8.48 0.77
CA GLY A 4 7.31 -8.21 0.73
C GLY A 4 6.92 -7.08 1.68
N PHE A 5 6.10 -6.15 1.20
CA PHE A 5 5.42 -5.16 2.05
C PHE A 5 3.94 -5.45 2.09
N LEU A 6 3.34 -5.36 3.28
CA LEU A 6 1.89 -5.26 3.45
C LEU A 6 1.60 -3.80 3.83
N SER A 7 1.13 -3.01 2.87
CA SER A 7 0.94 -1.56 3.07
C SER A 7 -0.06 -1.02 2.06
N ARG A 8 -0.71 0.09 2.41
CA ARG A 8 -1.70 0.74 1.55
C ARG A 8 -1.15 1.26 0.22
N TRP A 9 0.13 1.64 0.21
CA TRP A 9 0.96 2.09 -0.92
C TRP A 9 0.34 3.15 -1.84
N ASN A 10 1.09 4.20 -2.17
CA ASN A 10 0.58 5.35 -2.92
C ASN A 10 -0.67 5.98 -2.26
N ALA A 11 -0.76 5.94 -0.92
CA ALA A 11 -1.91 6.44 -0.16
C ALA A 11 -1.49 7.54 0.83
N THR A 12 -2.41 8.46 1.16
CA THR A 12 -2.20 9.47 2.22
C THR A 12 -2.20 8.83 3.61
N CYS A 13 -1.20 8.03 3.94
CA CYS A 13 -1.05 7.40 5.24
C CYS A 13 0.42 7.36 5.66
N GLY A 14 0.69 7.54 6.95
CA GLY A 14 2.02 7.36 7.51
C GLY A 14 2.63 5.99 7.16
N VAL A 15 1.86 4.90 7.25
CA VAL A 15 2.34 3.55 6.90
C VAL A 15 2.72 3.45 5.42
N SER A 16 1.92 4.06 4.53
CA SER A 16 2.25 4.13 3.10
C SER A 16 3.55 4.91 2.88
N MET A 17 3.67 6.10 3.48
CA MET A 17 4.83 6.96 3.33
C MET A 17 6.14 6.26 3.75
N HIS A 18 6.16 5.61 4.91
CA HIS A 18 7.36 4.90 5.38
C HIS A 18 7.68 3.69 4.50
N ALA A 19 6.66 2.90 4.12
CA ALA A 19 6.84 1.76 3.23
C ALA A 19 7.41 2.20 1.88
N GLU A 20 6.91 3.29 1.30
CA GLU A 20 7.40 3.83 0.03
C GLU A 20 8.84 4.30 0.11
N LEU A 21 9.22 5.04 1.16
CA LEU A 21 10.60 5.50 1.33
C LEU A 21 11.58 4.33 1.42
N ILE A 22 11.25 3.32 2.24
CA ILE A 22 12.11 2.13 2.44
C ILE A 22 12.11 1.27 1.17
N GLY A 23 10.94 0.96 0.61
CA GLY A 23 10.79 0.11 -0.56
C GLY A 23 11.50 0.68 -1.79
N ARG A 24 11.41 2.01 -2.02
CA ARG A 24 12.11 2.68 -3.12
C ARG A 24 13.64 2.60 -2.96
N GLU A 25 14.15 2.74 -1.75
CA GLU A 25 15.59 2.61 -1.51
C GLU A 25 16.07 1.15 -1.66
N LEU A 26 15.27 0.17 -1.25
CA LEU A 26 15.57 -1.24 -1.49
C LEU A 26 15.60 -1.59 -2.98
N LEU A 27 14.65 -1.07 -3.77
CA LEU A 27 14.68 -1.18 -5.23
C LEU A 27 15.96 -0.57 -5.82
N ARG A 28 16.38 0.62 -5.36
CA ARG A 28 17.64 1.26 -5.81
C ARG A 28 18.87 0.44 -5.48
N LYS A 29 18.86 -0.29 -4.37
CA LYS A 29 19.95 -1.22 -3.97
C LYS A 29 19.92 -2.55 -4.73
N GLY A 30 18.98 -2.75 -5.67
CA GLY A 30 18.87 -3.97 -6.48
C GLY A 30 18.12 -5.12 -5.79
N HIS A 31 17.34 -4.84 -4.73
CA HIS A 31 16.44 -5.82 -4.16
C HIS A 31 15.14 -5.91 -4.96
N GLU A 32 14.50 -7.08 -4.96
CA GLU A 32 13.19 -7.30 -5.55
C GLU A 32 12.13 -7.01 -4.48
N VAL A 33 11.30 -6.00 -4.72
CA VAL A 33 10.22 -5.61 -3.81
C VAL A 33 8.88 -6.01 -4.41
N LYS A 34 7.98 -6.55 -3.59
CA LYS A 34 6.56 -6.75 -3.94
C LYS A 34 5.69 -6.17 -2.85
N VAL A 35 4.66 -5.44 -3.25
CA VAL A 35 3.75 -4.77 -2.32
C VAL A 35 2.38 -5.41 -2.43
N PHE A 36 1.84 -5.86 -1.30
CA PHE A 36 0.47 -6.30 -1.17
C PHE A 36 -0.31 -5.16 -0.53
N ALA A 37 -1.26 -4.62 -1.28
CA ALA A 37 -2.05 -3.46 -0.89
C ALA A 37 -3.55 -3.80 -0.89
N PRO A 38 -4.38 -3.02 -0.21
CA PRO A 38 -5.81 -3.24 -0.25
C PRO A 38 -6.41 -2.73 -1.56
N TYR A 39 -7.57 -3.28 -1.89
CA TYR A 39 -8.42 -2.78 -2.97
C TYR A 39 -8.75 -1.29 -2.74
N LYS A 40 -8.80 -0.52 -3.83
CA LYS A 40 -8.99 0.95 -3.76
C LYS A 40 -10.36 1.28 -3.14
N GLU A 41 -11.32 0.40 -3.33
CA GLU A 41 -12.71 0.46 -2.86
C GLU A 41 -12.80 0.45 -1.33
N SER A 42 -11.97 -0.35 -0.64
CA SER A 42 -11.91 -0.34 0.83
C SER A 42 -10.95 0.71 1.35
N ALA A 43 -9.81 0.92 0.68
CA ALA A 43 -8.77 1.85 1.13
C ALA A 43 -9.30 3.29 1.23
N ASN A 44 -10.07 3.72 0.22
CA ASN A 44 -10.59 5.09 0.13
C ASN A 44 -11.78 5.37 1.08
N LYS A 45 -12.32 4.37 1.78
CA LYS A 45 -13.42 4.58 2.74
C LYS A 45 -12.96 5.36 3.96
N TRP A 46 -11.71 5.18 4.36
CA TRP A 46 -11.09 5.97 5.40
C TRP A 46 -10.87 7.39 4.88
N TRP A 47 -11.50 8.38 5.48
CA TRP A 47 -11.53 9.77 4.99
C TRP A 47 -10.14 10.39 4.77
N HIS A 48 -9.13 9.92 5.48
CA HIS A 48 -7.75 10.36 5.39
C HIS A 48 -6.84 9.43 4.59
N HIS A 49 -7.34 8.33 3.98
CA HIS A 49 -6.54 7.40 3.19
C HIS A 49 -6.93 7.44 1.71
N ARG A 50 -6.56 8.52 1.03
CA ARG A 50 -6.76 8.66 -0.41
C ARG A 50 -5.58 8.05 -1.16
N ILE A 51 -5.87 7.25 -2.18
CA ILE A 51 -4.86 6.88 -3.18
C ILE A 51 -4.51 8.13 -3.99
N VAL A 52 -3.21 8.46 -4.05
CA VAL A 52 -2.71 9.70 -4.66
C VAL A 52 -1.95 9.47 -5.97
N LYS A 53 -1.59 8.23 -6.27
CA LYS A 53 -0.84 7.86 -7.48
C LYS A 53 -1.28 6.50 -8.02
N ASP A 54 -0.97 6.27 -9.29
CA ASP A 54 -1.09 4.95 -9.89
C ASP A 54 -0.03 3.99 -9.38
N ASP A 55 -0.36 2.71 -9.43
CA ASP A 55 0.44 1.64 -8.88
C ASP A 55 1.56 1.23 -9.84
N GLU A 56 2.74 0.97 -9.28
CA GLU A 56 3.83 0.33 -10.00
C GLU A 56 3.56 -1.17 -10.22
N ASP A 57 4.19 -1.78 -11.23
CA ASP A 57 3.95 -3.20 -11.61
C ASP A 57 4.20 -4.22 -10.48
N PHE A 58 4.98 -3.84 -9.46
CA PHE A 58 5.26 -4.69 -8.31
C PHE A 58 4.20 -4.59 -7.19
N VAL A 59 3.19 -3.75 -7.36
CA VAL A 59 2.09 -3.56 -6.42
C VAL A 59 0.91 -4.45 -6.83
N VAL A 60 0.46 -5.28 -5.90
CA VAL A 60 -0.66 -6.20 -6.06
C VAL A 60 -1.74 -5.80 -5.06
N ARG A 61 -2.89 -5.35 -5.57
CA ARG A 61 -4.06 -5.09 -4.71
C ARG A 61 -4.86 -6.37 -4.53
N CYS A 62 -4.92 -6.91 -3.31
CA CYS A 62 -5.41 -8.28 -3.10
C CYS A 62 -6.18 -8.53 -1.80
N TYR A 63 -6.48 -7.52 -1.00
CA TYR A 63 -7.27 -7.69 0.22
C TYR A 63 -8.19 -6.50 0.47
N TYR A 64 -9.23 -6.70 1.27
CA TYR A 64 -10.09 -5.61 1.72
C TYR A 64 -9.64 -5.15 3.11
N GLU A 65 -9.75 -3.84 3.34
CA GLU A 65 -9.68 -3.26 4.69
C GLU A 65 -11.06 -3.18 5.29
N LEU A 66 -11.12 -3.24 6.63
CA LEU A 66 -12.38 -3.08 7.36
C LEU A 66 -13.01 -1.71 7.05
N ASP A 67 -14.33 -1.70 6.97
CA ASP A 67 -15.10 -0.48 6.85
C ASP A 67 -14.86 0.41 8.10
N PRO A 68 -14.46 1.68 7.94
CA PRO A 68 -14.18 2.55 9.08
C PRO A 68 -15.40 2.84 9.97
N LYS A 69 -16.62 2.63 9.46
CA LYS A 69 -17.86 2.91 10.20
C LYS A 69 -18.39 1.67 10.89
N THR A 70 -18.37 0.51 10.20
CA THR A 70 -18.96 -0.72 10.74
C THR A 70 -17.93 -1.69 11.30
N MET A 71 -16.65 -1.54 10.94
CA MET A 71 -15.53 -2.44 11.23
C MET A 71 -15.71 -3.85 10.65
N ASP A 72 -16.57 -4.00 9.64
CA ASP A 72 -16.75 -5.26 8.91
C ASP A 72 -15.83 -5.33 7.67
N GLY A 73 -15.42 -6.54 7.29
CA GLY A 73 -14.52 -6.82 6.17
C GLY A 73 -15.13 -7.73 5.12
#